data_AF-A0A7S4US41-F1
#
_entry.id   AF-A0A7S4US41-F1
#
_cell.length_a   1.000
_cell.length_b   1.000
_cell.length_c   1.000
_cell.angle_alpha   90.00
_cell.angle_beta   90.00
_cell.angle_gamma   90.00
#
_symmetry.space_group_name_H-M   'P 1'
#
loop_
_entity.id
_entity.type
_entity.pdbx_description
1 polymer ?
#
loop_
_entity_poly.entity_id
_entity_poly.type
_entity_poly.pdbx_seq_one_letter_code
_entity_poly.pdbx_strand_id
1 'polypeptide(L)'
;MSPWTDLSDRSFPSWDKCKDYLPPDLIAAFAEAYVGSEDARQELVSPLYSGSLRVLPQTLLVYGSGESLAGQARRFEEALRSSGVSSSTYVGPGQVHAFPVYADITYGSLGQATLMAAALASAAVLIALVAAFVAFVAAVAGTPPRVVQIVVVCAIALAAAQLLLAWLRKAHLRDTMDMVGSETSGSSIGSDLDGEDESLSEGTQSGDERPPPFEAYRQIGVFAGQVWSCPDL
;
A
#
# COMPACT_ATOMS: atom_id res chain seq x y z
N MET A 1 1.00 7.94 12.87
CA MET A 1 0.62 7.87 11.44
C MET A 1 -0.85 8.22 11.33
N SER A 2 -1.22 9.02 10.32
CA SER A 2 -2.57 9.55 10.05
C SER A 2 -3.35 9.87 11.34
N PRO A 3 -2.83 10.76 12.20
CA PRO A 3 -3.37 10.93 13.54
C PRO A 3 -4.74 11.61 13.50
N TRP A 4 -5.66 11.10 14.32
CA TRP A 4 -6.90 11.80 14.64
C TRP A 4 -6.69 12.64 15.89
N THR A 5 -6.65 13.96 15.74
CA THR A 5 -6.19 14.88 16.80
C THR A 5 -7.29 15.80 17.34
N ASP A 6 -8.43 15.90 16.64
CA ASP A 6 -9.58 16.72 16.99
C ASP A 6 -10.88 15.97 16.68
N LEU A 7 -11.51 15.37 17.69
CA LEU A 7 -12.79 14.67 17.58
C LEU A 7 -13.99 15.64 17.57
N SER A 8 -13.74 16.93 17.86
CA SER A 8 -14.76 17.98 17.74
C SER A 8 -14.88 18.51 16.30
N ASP A 9 -13.80 18.41 15.52
CA ASP A 9 -13.80 18.74 14.09
C ASP A 9 -14.34 17.57 13.28
N ARG A 10 -15.56 17.77 12.76
CA ARG A 10 -16.23 16.83 11.86
C ARG A 10 -16.30 17.36 10.44
N SER A 11 -15.59 18.45 10.15
CA SER A 11 -15.46 18.97 8.81
C SER A 11 -14.32 18.22 8.12
N PHE A 12 -14.63 17.55 7.01
CA PHE A 12 -13.62 16.84 6.22
C PHE A 12 -13.56 17.41 4.80
N PRO A 13 -13.00 18.63 4.60
CA PRO A 13 -12.97 19.28 3.28
C PRO A 13 -12.21 18.49 2.22
N SER A 14 -11.28 17.62 2.62
CA SER A 14 -10.57 16.72 1.71
C SER A 14 -11.52 15.71 1.07
N TRP A 15 -12.60 15.30 1.75
CA TRP A 15 -13.61 14.37 1.23
C TRP A 15 -14.28 14.85 -0.06
N ASP A 16 -14.46 16.17 -0.22
CA ASP A 16 -15.07 16.76 -1.42
C ASP A 16 -14.16 16.68 -2.65
N LYS A 17 -12.84 16.63 -2.43
CA LYS A 17 -11.81 16.66 -3.49
C LYS A 17 -11.22 15.28 -3.79
N CYS A 18 -11.07 14.46 -2.77
CA CYS A 18 -10.52 13.12 -2.83
C CYS A 18 -11.31 12.24 -1.87
N LYS A 19 -12.03 11.24 -2.39
CA LYS A 19 -12.81 10.33 -1.54
C LYS A 19 -11.86 9.33 -0.88
N ASP A 20 -11.56 9.57 0.38
CA ASP A 20 -10.92 8.63 1.29
C ASP A 20 -11.87 7.43 1.56
N TYR A 21 -11.47 6.43 2.35
CA TYR A 21 -12.37 5.37 2.81
C TYR A 21 -13.00 5.67 4.19
N LEU A 22 -12.74 6.86 4.74
CA LEU A 22 -13.34 7.37 5.98
C LEU A 22 -14.35 8.50 5.70
N PRO A 23 -15.62 8.17 5.39
CA PRO A 23 -16.65 9.19 5.13
C PRO A 23 -16.99 9.99 6.40
N PRO A 24 -17.43 11.26 6.25
CA PRO A 24 -17.81 12.12 7.37
C PRO A 24 -18.75 11.46 8.38
N ASP A 25 -19.79 10.77 7.90
CA ASP A 25 -20.79 10.13 8.75
C ASP A 25 -20.20 8.99 9.59
N LEU A 26 -19.24 8.23 9.03
CA LEU A 26 -18.55 7.16 9.76
C LEU A 26 -17.64 7.73 10.85
N ILE A 27 -16.89 8.79 10.51
CA ILE A 27 -16.01 9.46 11.49
C ILE A 27 -16.87 10.08 12.60
N ALA A 28 -17.99 10.72 12.26
CA ALA A 28 -18.93 11.27 13.24
C ALA A 28 -19.48 10.19 14.18
N ALA A 29 -19.88 9.02 13.64
CA ALA A 29 -20.34 7.90 14.46
C ALA A 29 -19.26 7.35 15.39
N PHE A 30 -18.00 7.23 14.93
CA PHE A 30 -16.89 6.82 15.78
C PHE A 30 -16.56 7.85 16.86
N ALA A 31 -16.61 9.14 16.53
CA ALA A 31 -16.39 10.22 17.50
C ALA A 31 -17.47 10.17 18.59
N GLU A 32 -18.74 10.04 18.22
CA GLU A 32 -19.86 9.95 19.18
C GLU A 32 -19.74 8.73 20.09
N ALA A 33 -19.39 7.57 19.53
CA ALA A 33 -19.21 6.34 20.30
C ALA A 33 -18.03 6.44 21.29
N TYR A 34 -16.94 7.12 20.92
CA TYR A 34 -15.76 7.27 21.77
C TYR A 34 -15.93 8.37 22.84
N VAL A 35 -16.44 9.54 22.44
CA VAL A 35 -16.61 10.70 23.33
C VAL A 35 -17.74 10.49 24.34
N GLY A 36 -18.81 9.81 23.93
CA GLY A 36 -19.99 9.61 24.77
C GLY A 36 -20.60 10.95 25.20
N SER A 37 -20.67 11.19 26.51
CA SER A 37 -21.19 12.44 27.10
C SER A 37 -20.11 13.46 27.47
N GLU A 38 -18.83 13.16 27.22
CA GLU A 38 -17.72 14.04 27.56
C GLU A 38 -17.57 15.19 26.54
N ASP A 39 -16.75 16.19 26.89
CA ASP A 39 -16.40 17.25 25.94
C ASP A 39 -15.36 16.71 24.94
N ALA A 40 -15.71 16.70 23.65
CA ALA A 40 -14.83 16.25 22.58
C ALA A 40 -13.50 17.03 22.49
N ARG A 41 -13.41 18.22 23.11
CA ARG A 41 -12.19 19.03 23.17
C ARG A 41 -11.30 18.75 24.40
N GLN A 42 -11.69 17.83 25.28
CA GLN A 42 -10.82 17.39 26.36
C GLN A 42 -9.48 16.89 25.80
N GLU A 43 -8.36 17.27 26.43
CA GLU A 43 -7.03 17.04 25.86
C GLU A 43 -6.66 15.55 25.70
N LEU A 44 -7.20 14.67 26.55
CA LEU A 44 -6.99 13.23 26.44
C LEU A 44 -7.84 12.58 25.36
N VAL A 45 -8.89 13.27 24.90
CA VAL A 45 -9.76 12.86 23.80
C VAL A 45 -9.22 13.41 22.48
N SER A 46 -8.91 14.71 22.46
CA SER A 46 -8.43 15.45 21.30
C SER A 46 -7.09 16.13 21.64
N PRO A 47 -5.96 15.45 21.38
CA PRO A 47 -4.63 15.95 21.77
C PRO A 47 -4.25 17.28 21.12
N LEU A 48 -4.94 17.71 20.06
CA LEU A 48 -4.74 19.04 19.47
C LEU A 48 -4.96 20.17 20.48
N TYR A 49 -5.81 19.96 21.50
CA TYR A 49 -6.12 20.96 22.52
C TYR A 49 -5.25 20.87 23.77
N SER A 50 -4.27 19.95 23.83
CA SER A 50 -3.43 19.84 25.02
C SER A 50 -2.54 21.07 25.20
N GLY A 51 -2.52 21.61 26.42
CA GLY A 51 -1.59 22.67 26.81
C GLY A 51 -0.15 22.19 27.03
N SER A 52 0.07 20.86 27.03
CA SER A 52 1.31 20.23 27.48
C SER A 52 2.07 19.53 26.36
N LEU A 53 1.88 19.89 25.08
CA LEU A 53 2.57 19.22 23.95
C LEU A 53 4.10 19.22 24.06
N ARG A 54 4.68 20.19 24.78
CA ARG A 54 6.13 20.28 25.09
C ARG A 54 6.73 19.02 25.71
N VAL A 55 5.93 18.20 26.39
CA VAL A 55 6.39 16.97 27.05
C VAL A 55 6.55 15.80 26.07
N LEU A 56 6.07 15.95 24.83
CA LEU A 56 6.19 14.89 23.83
C LEU A 56 7.65 14.70 23.42
N PRO A 57 8.08 13.45 23.19
CA PRO A 57 9.40 13.17 22.66
C PRO A 57 9.53 13.66 21.21
N GLN A 58 10.70 13.48 20.62
CA GLN A 58 10.85 13.65 19.18
C GLN A 58 9.74 12.88 18.46
N THR A 59 9.04 13.54 17.55
CA THR A 59 7.80 13.00 16.97
C THR A 59 7.86 13.02 15.45
N LEU A 60 7.59 11.88 14.82
CA LEU A 60 7.39 11.77 13.38
C LEU A 60 5.88 11.72 13.06
N LEU A 61 5.42 12.66 12.23
CA LEU A 61 4.09 12.63 11.63
C LEU A 61 4.19 12.05 10.21
N VAL A 62 3.32 11.11 9.90
CA VAL A 62 3.17 10.52 8.56
C VAL A 62 1.69 10.52 8.23
N TYR A 63 1.25 11.20 7.18
CA TYR A 63 -0.16 11.24 6.77
C TYR A 63 -0.30 11.48 5.27
N GLY A 64 -1.45 11.14 4.69
CA GLY A 64 -1.73 11.37 3.27
C GLY A 64 -2.27 12.78 3.01
N SER A 65 -1.95 13.40 1.88
CA SER A 65 -2.56 14.70 1.53
C SER A 65 -4.00 14.58 1.03
N GLY A 66 -4.43 13.37 0.65
CA GLY A 66 -5.78 13.06 0.19
C GLY A 66 -6.71 12.52 1.29
N GLU A 67 -6.21 12.31 2.51
CA GLU A 67 -7.02 11.72 3.59
C GLU A 67 -7.99 12.74 4.23
N SER A 68 -9.11 12.24 4.77
CA SER A 68 -10.11 13.06 5.49
C SER A 68 -9.49 13.89 6.62
N LEU A 69 -8.49 13.31 7.31
CA LEU A 69 -7.86 13.86 8.51
C LEU A 69 -6.67 14.79 8.22
N ALA A 70 -6.32 15.05 6.96
CA ALA A 70 -5.13 15.83 6.59
C ALA A 70 -5.12 17.25 7.20
N GLY A 71 -6.30 17.88 7.32
CA GLY A 71 -6.43 19.21 7.89
C GLY A 71 -6.03 19.28 9.37
N GLN A 72 -6.51 18.34 10.18
CA GLN A 72 -6.16 18.27 11.60
C GLN A 72 -4.73 17.77 11.84
N ALA A 73 -4.19 16.91 10.97
CA ALA A 73 -2.78 16.51 11.02
C ALA A 73 -1.85 17.72 10.82
N ARG A 74 -2.17 18.61 9.86
CA ARG A 74 -1.44 19.87 9.65
C ARG A 74 -1.54 20.83 10.84
N ARG A 75 -2.75 21.00 11.41
CA ARG A 75 -2.93 21.81 12.63
C ARG A 75 -2.10 21.25 13.80
N PHE A 76 -2.01 19.93 13.92
CA PHE A 76 -1.22 19.29 14.96
C PHE A 76 0.28 19.45 14.74
N GLU A 77 0.76 19.33 13.49
CA GLU A 77 2.15 19.65 13.13
C GLU A 77 2.54 21.07 13.54
N GLU A 78 1.69 22.05 13.25
CA GLU A 78 1.87 23.44 13.68
C GLU A 78 1.89 23.57 15.21
N ALA A 79 1.00 22.87 15.91
CA ALA A 79 0.93 22.86 17.37
C ALA A 79 2.21 22.27 18.02
N LEU A 80 2.72 21.15 17.50
CA LEU A 80 3.99 20.54 17.94
C LEU A 80 5.16 21.52 17.78
N ARG A 81 5.28 22.12 16.59
CA ARG A 81 6.35 23.08 16.28
C ARG A 81 6.27 24.32 17.15
N SER A 82 5.08 24.89 17.34
CA SER A 82 4.88 26.07 18.21
C SER A 82 5.19 25.77 19.68
N SER A 83 4.97 24.52 20.10
CA SER A 83 5.34 23.99 21.40
C SER A 83 6.82 23.64 21.49
N GLY A 84 7.64 23.83 20.45
CA GLY A 84 9.08 23.53 20.51
C GLY A 84 9.41 22.04 20.59
N VAL A 85 8.48 21.16 20.20
CA VAL A 85 8.73 19.73 20.04
C VAL A 85 9.58 19.52 18.79
N SER A 86 10.67 18.75 18.92
CA SER A 86 11.43 18.30 17.75
C SER A 86 10.56 17.36 16.93
N SER A 87 10.06 17.84 15.79
CA SER A 87 9.11 17.09 14.97
C SER A 87 9.51 17.09 13.51
N SER A 88 9.32 15.94 12.87
CA SER A 88 9.45 15.75 11.42
C SER A 88 8.12 15.30 10.85
N THR A 89 7.86 15.64 9.58
CA THR A 89 6.61 15.29 8.91
C THR A 89 6.88 14.77 7.51
N TYR A 90 6.25 13.66 7.16
CA TYR A 90 6.14 13.17 5.78
C TYR A 90 4.67 13.20 5.34
N VAL A 91 4.40 13.93 4.27
CA VAL A 91 3.05 14.00 3.67
C VAL A 91 3.06 13.23 2.36
N GLY A 92 2.35 12.11 2.32
CA GLY A 92 2.21 11.28 1.12
C GLY A 92 1.31 11.95 0.08
N PRO A 93 1.80 12.35 -1.10
CA PRO A 93 0.99 13.03 -2.10
C PRO A 93 -0.16 12.14 -2.61
N GLY A 94 -1.40 12.66 -2.52
CA GLY A 94 -2.61 11.98 -2.98
C GLY A 94 -2.99 10.74 -2.19
N GLN A 95 -2.29 10.43 -1.10
CA GLN A 95 -2.51 9.22 -0.33
C GLN A 95 -3.73 9.36 0.59
N VAL A 96 -4.41 8.23 0.80
CA VAL A 96 -5.56 8.07 1.71
C VAL A 96 -5.13 7.91 3.16
N HIS A 97 -6.10 7.80 4.07
CA HIS A 97 -5.83 7.56 5.48
C HIS A 97 -4.98 6.30 5.66
N ALA A 98 -4.05 6.32 6.62
CA ALA A 98 -3.19 5.19 6.98
C ALA A 98 -2.51 4.46 5.79
N PHE A 99 -2.20 5.20 4.71
CA PHE A 99 -1.66 4.61 3.47
C PHE A 99 -0.46 3.64 3.62
N PRO A 100 0.47 3.79 4.60
CA PRO A 100 1.56 2.82 4.74
C PRO A 100 1.07 1.39 4.98
N VAL A 101 -0.09 1.22 5.64
CA VAL A 101 -0.69 -0.11 5.91
C VAL A 101 -1.03 -0.85 4.62
N TYR A 102 -1.28 -0.12 3.53
CA TYR A 102 -1.62 -0.71 2.22
C TYR A 102 -0.43 -0.90 1.29
N ALA A 103 0.80 -0.64 1.75
CA ALA A 103 1.98 -0.64 0.89
C ALA A 103 2.18 -1.95 0.11
N ASP A 104 2.00 -3.11 0.77
CA ASP A 104 2.23 -4.40 0.10
C ASP A 104 1.13 -4.72 -0.93
N ILE A 105 -0.12 -4.34 -0.63
CA ILE A 105 -1.24 -4.53 -1.55
C ILE A 105 -1.14 -3.60 -2.76
N THR A 106 -0.59 -2.40 -2.59
CA THR A 106 -0.55 -1.36 -3.64
C THR A 106 0.74 -1.36 -4.45
N TYR A 107 1.88 -1.64 -3.83
CA TYR A 107 3.21 -1.55 -4.46
C TYR A 107 4.12 -2.75 -4.17
N GLY A 108 3.73 -3.65 -3.26
CA GLY A 108 4.53 -4.82 -2.90
C GLY A 108 4.20 -6.08 -3.70
N SER A 109 4.75 -7.20 -3.24
CA SER A 109 4.68 -8.48 -3.96
C SER A 109 3.25 -9.01 -4.01
N LEU A 110 2.42 -8.73 -2.99
CA LEU A 110 1.02 -9.11 -2.96
C LEU A 110 0.21 -8.38 -4.05
N GLY A 111 0.43 -7.06 -4.19
CA GLY A 111 -0.20 -6.26 -5.25
C GLY A 111 0.20 -6.74 -6.64
N GLN A 112 1.50 -6.92 -6.87
CA GLN A 112 2.04 -7.43 -8.14
C GLN A 112 1.48 -8.82 -8.48
N ALA A 113 1.46 -9.74 -7.52
CA ALA A 113 0.89 -11.07 -7.72
C ALA A 113 -0.59 -11.03 -8.09
N THR A 114 -1.35 -10.11 -7.46
CA THR A 114 -2.78 -9.93 -7.74
C THR A 114 -3.01 -9.38 -9.15
N LEU A 115 -2.24 -8.37 -9.57
CA LEU A 115 -2.30 -7.80 -10.92
C LEU A 115 -1.94 -8.84 -11.98
N MET A 116 -0.85 -9.59 -11.78
CA MET A 116 -0.45 -10.66 -12.69
C MET A 116 -1.54 -11.74 -12.80
N ALA A 117 -2.10 -12.18 -11.68
CA ALA A 117 -3.17 -13.17 -11.67
C ALA A 117 -4.42 -12.68 -12.42
N ALA A 118 -4.83 -11.43 -12.20
CA ALA A 118 -5.98 -10.83 -12.89
C ALA A 118 -5.73 -10.69 -14.40
N ALA A 119 -4.53 -10.28 -14.81
CA ALA A 119 -4.15 -10.17 -16.21
C ALA A 119 -4.18 -11.53 -16.91
N LEU A 120 -3.65 -12.58 -16.26
CA LEU A 120 -3.61 -13.94 -16.80
C LEU A 120 -5.01 -14.56 -16.89
N ALA A 121 -5.85 -14.34 -15.88
CA ALA A 121 -7.26 -14.75 -15.91
C ALA A 121 -8.02 -14.04 -17.05
N SER A 122 -7.81 -12.72 -17.21
CA SER A 122 -8.42 -11.93 -18.28
C SER A 122 -7.99 -12.41 -19.67
N ALA A 123 -6.70 -12.72 -19.85
CA ALA A 123 -6.16 -13.27 -21.09
C ALA A 123 -6.76 -14.65 -21.40
N ALA A 124 -6.86 -15.54 -20.40
CA ALA A 124 -7.46 -16.86 -20.57
C ALA A 124 -8.94 -16.77 -20.99
N VAL A 125 -9.72 -15.88 -20.37
CA VAL A 125 -11.12 -15.62 -20.75
C VAL A 125 -11.20 -15.09 -22.18
N LEU A 126 -10.36 -14.13 -22.56
CA LEU A 126 -10.34 -13.59 -23.92
C LEU A 126 -10.00 -14.65 -24.96
N ILE A 127 -8.99 -15.49 -24.71
CA ILE A 127 -8.62 -16.61 -25.60
C ILE A 127 -9.79 -17.59 -25.76
N ALA A 128 -10.48 -17.94 -24.68
CA ALA A 128 -11.64 -18.83 -24.73
C ALA A 128 -12.81 -18.22 -25.53
N LEU A 129 -13.09 -16.93 -25.35
CA LEU A 129 -14.11 -16.21 -26.12
C LEU A 129 -13.77 -16.14 -27.61
N VAL A 130 -12.51 -15.86 -27.97
CA VAL A 130 -12.05 -15.85 -29.35
C VAL A 130 -12.16 -17.25 -29.96
N ALA A 131 -11.76 -18.29 -29.24
CA ALA A 131 -11.87 -19.67 -29.71
C ALA A 131 -13.33 -20.08 -29.96
N ALA A 132 -14.24 -19.73 -29.04
CA ALA A 132 -15.67 -19.98 -29.19
C ALA A 132 -16.26 -19.23 -30.39
N PHE A 133 -15.86 -17.97 -30.59
CA PHE A 133 -16.29 -17.17 -31.74
C PHE A 133 -15.80 -17.76 -33.07
N VAL A 134 -14.52 -18.15 -33.16
CA VAL A 134 -13.95 -18.80 -34.36
C VAL A 134 -14.67 -20.12 -34.64
N ALA A 135 -14.93 -20.94 -33.62
CA ALA A 135 -15.66 -22.19 -33.77
C ALA A 135 -17.10 -21.96 -34.28
N PHE A 136 -17.77 -20.94 -33.78
CA PHE A 136 -19.10 -20.55 -34.24
C PHE A 136 -19.10 -20.12 -35.71
N VAL A 137 -18.20 -19.22 -36.12
CA VAL A 137 -18.07 -18.76 -37.51
C VAL A 137 -17.76 -19.93 -38.44
N ALA A 138 -16.86 -20.83 -38.04
CA ALA A 138 -16.49 -21.99 -38.85
C ALA A 138 -17.65 -23.00 -38.99
N ALA A 139 -18.47 -23.19 -37.95
CA ALA A 139 -19.67 -24.02 -38.02
C ALA A 139 -20.72 -23.41 -38.98
N VAL A 140 -20.93 -22.09 -38.93
CA VAL A 140 -21.84 -21.38 -39.84
C VAL A 140 -21.33 -21.42 -41.29
N ALA A 141 -20.02 -21.36 -41.51
CA ALA A 141 -19.39 -21.38 -42.84
C ALA A 141 -19.28 -22.79 -43.45
N GLY A 142 -19.66 -23.86 -42.75
CA GLY A 142 -19.58 -25.24 -43.25
C GLY A 142 -18.17 -25.83 -43.28
N THR A 143 -17.25 -25.29 -42.48
CA THR A 143 -15.86 -25.75 -42.40
C THR A 143 -15.79 -27.18 -41.83
N PRO A 144 -14.92 -28.07 -42.35
CA PRO A 144 -14.83 -29.44 -41.86
C PRO A 144 -14.49 -29.49 -40.35
N PRO A 145 -15.16 -30.37 -39.57
CA PRO A 145 -15.11 -30.36 -38.11
C PRO A 145 -13.72 -30.59 -37.52
N ARG A 146 -12.82 -31.28 -38.26
CA ARG A 146 -11.43 -31.52 -37.83
C ARG A 146 -10.61 -30.24 -37.71
N VAL A 147 -10.82 -29.26 -38.59
CA VAL A 147 -10.08 -27.98 -38.55
C VAL A 147 -10.54 -27.15 -37.36
N VAL A 148 -11.85 -27.13 -37.10
CA VAL A 148 -12.45 -26.45 -35.93
C VAL A 148 -11.93 -27.05 -34.63
N GLN A 149 -11.85 -28.38 -34.53
CA GLN A 149 -11.32 -29.08 -33.36
C GLN A 149 -9.85 -28.73 -33.09
N ILE A 150 -8.99 -28.66 -34.12
CA ILE A 150 -7.58 -28.31 -33.96
C ILE A 150 -7.43 -26.88 -33.39
N VAL A 151 -8.15 -25.91 -33.95
CA VAL A 151 -8.09 -24.51 -33.49
C VAL A 151 -8.53 -24.37 -32.03
N VAL A 152 -9.63 -25.04 -31.65
CA VAL A 152 -10.13 -25.03 -30.27
C VAL A 152 -9.13 -25.68 -29.30
N VAL A 153 -8.56 -26.84 -29.65
CA VAL A 153 -7.57 -27.53 -28.82
C VAL A 153 -6.30 -26.69 -28.65
N CYS A 154 -5.79 -26.06 -29.71
CA CYS A 154 -4.64 -25.17 -29.62
C CYS A 154 -4.91 -23.97 -28.71
N ALA A 155 -6.09 -23.35 -28.80
CA ALA A 155 -6.46 -22.23 -27.94
C ALA A 155 -6.56 -22.62 -26.46
N ILE A 156 -7.16 -23.79 -26.16
CA ILE A 156 -7.22 -24.34 -24.79
C ILE A 156 -5.81 -24.62 -24.26
N ALA A 157 -4.93 -25.22 -25.07
CA ALA A 157 -3.56 -25.53 -24.68
C ALA A 157 -2.74 -24.26 -24.39
N LEU A 158 -2.88 -23.21 -25.21
CA LEU A 158 -2.25 -21.91 -24.99
C LEU A 158 -2.73 -21.25 -23.69
N ALA A 159 -4.05 -21.28 -23.43
CA ALA A 159 -4.61 -20.76 -22.19
C ALA A 159 -4.10 -21.54 -20.96
N ALA A 160 -4.05 -22.88 -21.04
CA ALA A 160 -3.53 -23.73 -19.97
C ALA A 160 -2.03 -23.47 -19.69
N ALA A 161 -1.23 -23.29 -20.75
CA ALA A 161 0.19 -22.98 -20.61
C ALA A 161 0.44 -21.61 -19.93
N GLN A 162 -0.37 -20.59 -20.29
CA GLN A 162 -0.31 -19.27 -19.65
C GLN A 162 -0.63 -19.36 -18.15
N LEU A 163 -1.66 -20.12 -17.77
CA LEU A 163 -2.03 -20.34 -16.37
C LEU A 163 -0.98 -21.15 -15.59
N LEU A 164 -0.34 -22.14 -16.23
CA LEU A 164 0.74 -22.90 -15.60
C LEU A 164 1.98 -22.03 -15.35
N LEU A 165 2.38 -21.21 -16.32
CA LEU A 165 3.49 -20.26 -16.16
C LEU A 165 3.21 -19.22 -15.07
N ALA A 166 1.96 -18.74 -14.97
CA ALA A 166 1.51 -17.89 -13.88
C ALA A 166 1.70 -18.56 -12.51
N TRP A 167 1.26 -19.81 -12.40
CA TRP A 167 1.34 -20.59 -11.17
C TRP A 167 2.79 -20.86 -10.75
N LEU A 168 3.66 -21.24 -11.70
CA LEU A 168 5.08 -21.48 -11.43
C LEU A 168 5.80 -20.21 -10.96
N ARG A 169 5.54 -19.05 -11.58
CA ARG A 169 6.10 -17.77 -11.13
C ARG A 169 5.64 -17.43 -9.71
N LYS A 170 4.37 -17.69 -9.38
CA LYS A 170 3.84 -17.47 -8.03
C LYS A 170 4.43 -18.42 -6.99
N ALA A 171 4.66 -19.69 -7.34
CA ALA A 171 5.30 -20.66 -6.46
C ALA A 171 6.73 -20.24 -6.11
N HIS A 172 7.50 -19.79 -7.11
CA HIS A 172 8.86 -19.30 -6.92
C HIS A 172 8.94 -18.04 -6.04
N LEU A 173 8.00 -17.11 -6.19
CA LEU A 173 7.88 -15.94 -5.30
C LEU A 173 7.56 -16.32 -3.85
N ARG A 174 6.86 -17.45 -3.64
CA ARG A 174 6.53 -17.95 -2.31
C ARG A 174 7.76 -18.53 -1.63
N ASP A 175 8.51 -19.37 -2.34
CA ASP A 175 9.74 -19.98 -1.82
C ASP A 175 10.79 -18.91 -1.48
N THR A 176 10.89 -17.84 -2.27
CA THR A 176 11.82 -16.72 -1.99
C THR A 176 11.38 -15.89 -0.79
N MET A 177 10.08 -15.69 -0.56
CA MET A 177 9.58 -15.01 0.65
C MET A 177 9.75 -15.84 1.92
N ASP A 178 9.60 -17.17 1.85
CA ASP A 178 9.85 -18.06 3.00
C ASP A 178 11.34 -18.09 3.39
N MET A 179 12.24 -17.92 2.42
CA MET A 179 13.69 -17.80 2.65
C MET A 179 14.04 -16.48 3.36
N VAL A 180 13.52 -15.34 2.89
CA VAL A 180 13.74 -14.02 3.52
C VAL A 180 13.10 -13.92 4.90
N GLY A 181 11.95 -14.59 5.12
CA GLY A 181 11.33 -14.70 6.43
C GLY A 181 12.15 -15.52 7.43
N SER A 182 12.94 -16.49 6.96
CA SER A 182 13.78 -17.34 7.81
C SER A 182 15.11 -16.68 8.23
N GLU A 183 15.67 -15.80 7.39
CA GLU A 183 16.96 -15.14 7.67
C GLU A 183 16.86 -13.99 8.68
N THR A 184 15.66 -13.40 8.86
CA THR A 184 15.46 -12.33 9.86
C THR A 184 15.39 -12.82 11.31
N SER A 185 15.45 -14.14 11.55
CA SER A 185 15.41 -14.71 12.90
C SER A 185 16.75 -15.20 13.44
N GLY A 186 17.86 -14.98 12.74
CA GLY A 186 19.18 -15.27 13.33
C GLY A 186 20.35 -15.03 12.40
N SER A 187 21.03 -13.90 12.55
CA SER A 187 22.50 -13.84 12.60
C SER A 187 22.94 -12.38 12.70
N SER A 188 23.53 -12.03 13.84
CA SER A 188 24.51 -10.95 13.93
C SER A 188 25.78 -11.42 13.21
N ILE A 189 26.29 -10.67 12.22
CA ILE A 189 27.73 -10.50 11.96
C ILE A 189 27.92 -9.59 10.74
N GLY A 190 28.85 -8.65 10.88
CA GLY A 190 29.27 -7.75 9.80
C GLY A 190 30.38 -8.33 8.91
N SER A 191 30.99 -7.40 8.18
CA SER A 191 32.18 -7.50 7.32
C SER A 191 32.09 -8.29 6.01
N ASP A 192 32.18 -7.49 4.95
CA ASP A 192 33.04 -7.62 3.77
C ASP A 192 32.70 -8.56 2.59
N LEU A 193 32.89 -7.93 1.42
CA LEU A 193 33.26 -8.45 0.09
C LEU A 193 32.16 -8.76 -0.94
N ASP A 194 32.03 -7.81 -1.87
CA ASP A 194 32.22 -7.99 -3.32
C ASP A 194 31.79 -9.34 -3.92
N GLY A 195 30.60 -9.34 -4.52
CA GLY A 195 30.14 -10.34 -5.47
C GLY A 195 29.15 -9.69 -6.42
N GLU A 196 29.58 -9.49 -7.66
CA GLU A 196 28.71 -9.06 -8.77
C GLU A 196 27.65 -10.15 -9.02
N ASP A 197 26.40 -9.87 -8.67
CA ASP A 197 25.23 -10.62 -9.16
C ASP A 197 24.43 -9.69 -10.09
N GLU A 198 24.86 -9.64 -11.36
CA GLU A 198 24.05 -9.11 -12.44
C GLU A 198 22.92 -10.09 -12.78
N SER A 199 21.78 -10.00 -12.09
CA SER A 199 20.52 -10.58 -12.59
C SER A 199 19.22 -9.91 -12.12
N LEU A 200 19.27 -8.65 -11.68
CA LEU A 200 18.08 -7.86 -11.32
C LEU A 200 18.00 -6.50 -12.02
N SER A 201 18.38 -6.45 -13.30
CA SER A 201 18.24 -5.25 -14.14
C SER A 201 16.98 -5.29 -15.01
N GLU A 202 15.81 -5.50 -14.40
CA GLU A 202 14.54 -5.14 -15.05
C GLU A 202 13.52 -4.68 -14.00
N GLY A 203 13.79 -3.48 -13.46
CA GLY A 203 12.92 -2.85 -12.48
C GLY A 203 13.41 -1.46 -12.11
N THR A 204 12.93 -0.47 -12.84
CA THR A 204 12.93 0.97 -12.51
C THR A 204 14.20 1.73 -12.89
N GLN A 205 14.05 2.60 -13.89
CA GLN A 205 15.10 3.51 -14.36
C GLN A 205 15.46 4.54 -13.27
N SER A 206 16.74 4.90 -13.22
CA SER A 206 17.31 5.94 -12.38
C SER A 206 16.64 7.30 -12.66
N GLY A 207 15.80 7.76 -11.74
CA GLY A 207 15.04 9.01 -11.84
C GLY A 207 13.65 8.95 -11.22
N ASP A 208 13.16 7.75 -10.92
CA ASP A 208 11.79 7.52 -10.45
C ASP A 208 11.62 7.87 -8.97
N GLU A 209 10.72 8.81 -8.70
CA GLU A 209 10.26 9.13 -7.35
C GLU A 209 9.62 7.86 -6.77
N ARG A 210 10.20 7.28 -5.72
CA ARG A 210 9.67 6.05 -5.11
C ARG A 210 8.24 6.31 -4.61
N PRO A 211 7.35 5.31 -4.69
CA PRO A 211 5.95 5.52 -4.34
C PRO A 211 5.80 5.95 -2.88
N PRO A 212 4.78 6.75 -2.53
CA PRO A 212 4.68 7.33 -1.19
C PRO A 212 4.76 6.34 -0.02
N PRO A 213 4.19 5.13 -0.07
CA PRO A 213 4.36 4.14 1.00
C PRO A 213 5.82 3.73 1.22
N PHE A 214 6.62 3.64 0.16
CA PHE A 214 8.04 3.34 0.30
C PHE A 214 8.77 4.43 1.08
N GLU A 215 8.57 5.69 0.69
CA GLU A 215 9.24 6.81 1.37
C GLU A 215 8.73 6.95 2.81
N ALA A 216 7.45 6.69 3.08
CA ALA A 216 6.95 6.64 4.45
C ALA A 216 7.69 5.62 5.32
N TYR A 217 7.87 4.37 4.84
CA TYR A 217 8.63 3.36 5.57
C TYR A 217 10.11 3.72 5.74
N ARG A 218 10.72 4.35 4.72
CA ARG A 218 12.09 4.87 4.83
C ARG A 218 12.19 5.92 5.94
N GLN A 219 11.28 6.90 5.98
CA GLN A 219 11.25 7.95 7.01
C GLN A 219 11.01 7.36 8.40
N ILE A 220 10.11 6.37 8.52
CA ILE A 220 9.90 5.63 9.76
C ILE A 220 11.17 4.90 10.20
N GLY A 221 11.87 4.24 9.28
CA GLY A 221 13.13 3.53 9.57
C GLY A 221 14.24 4.48 10.02
N VAL A 222 14.41 5.62 9.35
CA VAL A 222 15.39 6.66 9.74
C VAL A 222 15.05 7.21 11.13
N PHE A 223 13.78 7.56 11.36
CA PHE A 223 13.33 8.07 12.65
C PHE A 223 13.51 7.05 13.78
N ALA A 224 13.12 5.79 13.56
CA ALA A 224 13.32 4.73 14.53
C ALA A 224 14.81 4.55 14.82
N GLY A 225 15.66 4.55 13.79
CA GLY A 225 17.11 4.49 13.95
C GLY A 225 17.65 5.59 14.87
N GLN A 226 17.15 6.82 14.74
CA GLN A 226 17.53 7.95 15.61
C GLN A 226 17.08 7.75 17.06
N VAL A 227 15.84 7.29 17.27
CA VAL A 227 15.28 7.06 18.61
C VAL A 227 16.03 5.94 19.34
N TRP A 228 16.31 4.83 18.67
CA TRP A 228 16.92 3.64 19.29
C TRP A 228 18.45 3.72 19.40
N SER A 229 19.12 4.63 18.67
CA SER A 229 20.56 4.87 18.78
C SER A 229 20.94 5.97 19.77
N CYS A 230 19.96 6.60 20.43
CA CYS A 230 20.18 7.62 21.44
C CYS A 230 20.11 6.97 22.85
N PRO A 231 21.24 6.69 23.52
CA PRO A 231 21.25 5.97 24.80
C PRO A 231 20.68 6.75 26.00
N ASP A 232 20.37 8.04 25.83
CA ASP A 232 19.99 8.96 26.93
C ASP A 232 18.52 9.45 26.87
N LEU A 233 17.60 8.69 26.26
CA LEU A 233 16.14 8.88 26.42
C LEU A 233 15.60 8.13 27.63
#